data_AF-A0AAW7MIE1-F1
#
_entry.id   AF-A0AAW7MIE1-F1
#
_cell.length_a   1.000
_cell.length_b   1.000
_cell.length_c   1.000
_cell.angle_alpha   90.00
_cell.angle_beta   90.00
_cell.angle_gamma   90.00
#
_symmetry.space_group_name_H-M   'P 1'
#
loop_
_entity.id
_entity.type
_entity.pdbx_description
1 polymer ?
#
loop_
_entity_poly.entity_id
_entity_poly.type
_entity_poly.pdbx_seq_one_letter_code
_entity_poly.pdbx_strand_id
1 'polypeptide(L)'
;MTATDQFDFEHELSENLRTRFYINGQWAQPKSAQELELVSPMSEEVIFRLPSASNEDVDAAVKTARRAFDGVPWAATSRTFS
;
A
#
# COMPACT_ATOMS: atom_id res chain seq x y z
N MET A 1 -23.58 28.81 2.47
CA MET A 1 -22.98 27.69 3.23
C MET A 1 -23.00 26.50 2.31
N THR A 2 -21.98 26.35 1.47
CA THR A 2 -21.86 25.23 0.53
C THR A 2 -21.41 23.99 1.30
N ALA A 3 -22.10 22.87 1.04
CA ALA A 3 -21.81 21.57 1.58
C ALA A 3 -20.31 21.27 1.43
N THR A 4 -19.69 20.83 2.52
CA THR A 4 -18.35 20.24 2.51
C THR A 4 -18.32 19.17 1.44
N ASP A 5 -17.46 19.35 0.44
CA ASP A 5 -17.15 18.31 -0.54
C ASP A 5 -16.56 17.15 0.25
N GLN A 6 -17.36 16.11 0.47
CA GLN A 6 -16.98 14.96 1.26
C GLN A 6 -16.17 14.03 0.36
N PHE A 7 -14.95 13.72 0.77
CA PHE A 7 -14.07 12.79 0.07
C PHE A 7 -14.78 11.47 -0.21
N ASP A 8 -14.95 11.13 -1.49
CA ASP A 8 -15.54 9.85 -1.92
C ASP A 8 -14.42 8.84 -2.20
N PHE A 9 -14.17 7.97 -1.23
CA PHE A 9 -13.10 6.97 -1.29
C PHE A 9 -13.19 6.03 -2.49
N GLU A 10 -14.40 5.76 -3.00
CA GLU A 10 -14.60 4.86 -4.14
C GLU A 10 -14.14 5.51 -5.45
N HIS A 11 -14.40 6.79 -5.63
CA HIS A 11 -14.06 7.50 -6.86
C HIS A 11 -12.69 8.17 -6.81
N GLU A 12 -12.22 8.60 -5.64
CA GLU A 12 -10.99 9.40 -5.51
C GLU A 12 -9.73 8.57 -5.35
N LEU A 13 -9.83 7.32 -4.89
CA LEU A 13 -8.70 6.40 -4.86
C LEU A 13 -8.58 5.62 -6.18
N SER A 14 -7.35 5.23 -6.53
CA SER A 14 -7.14 4.38 -7.71
C SER A 14 -7.43 2.91 -7.42
N GLU A 15 -7.96 2.18 -8.41
CA GLU A 15 -8.20 0.73 -8.33
C GLU A 15 -7.00 -0.09 -7.83
N ASN A 16 -5.78 0.31 -8.20
CA ASN A 16 -4.58 -0.40 -7.78
C ASN A 16 -4.32 -0.26 -6.27
N LEU A 17 -4.56 0.93 -5.69
CA LEU A 17 -4.46 1.10 -4.24
C LEU A 17 -5.44 0.21 -3.48
N ARG A 18 -6.59 -0.08 -4.10
CA ARG A 18 -7.63 -0.90 -3.51
C ARG A 18 -7.33 -2.39 -3.54
N THR A 19 -6.61 -2.85 -4.57
CA THR A 19 -6.58 -4.28 -4.92
C THR A 19 -5.17 -4.86 -5.01
N ARG A 20 -4.11 -4.06 -4.89
CA ARG A 20 -2.73 -4.49 -5.17
C ARG A 20 -1.74 -3.98 -4.14
N PHE A 21 -0.66 -4.74 -3.97
CA PHE A 21 0.50 -4.31 -3.21
C PHE A 21 1.53 -3.67 -4.12
N TYR A 22 2.18 -2.62 -3.65
CA TYR A 22 3.29 -2.01 -4.38
C TYR A 22 4.61 -2.63 -3.92
N ILE A 23 5.15 -3.54 -4.73
CA ILE A 23 6.36 -4.33 -4.41
C ILE A 23 7.33 -4.23 -5.59
N ASN A 24 8.61 -3.98 -5.30
CA ASN A 24 9.66 -3.86 -6.32
C ASN A 24 9.40 -2.79 -7.41
N GLY A 25 8.76 -1.68 -7.05
CA GLY A 25 8.42 -0.62 -8.01
C GLY A 25 7.22 -0.95 -8.90
N GLN A 26 6.47 -2.02 -8.62
CA GLN A 26 5.35 -2.49 -9.45
C GLN A 26 4.11 -2.82 -8.60
N TRP A 27 2.93 -2.68 -9.20
CA TRP A 27 1.66 -3.10 -8.62
C TRP A 27 1.47 -4.61 -8.77
N ALA A 28 1.75 -5.36 -7.70
CA ALA A 28 1.64 -6.80 -7.61
C ALA A 28 0.24 -7.22 -7.12
N GLN A 29 -0.31 -8.28 -7.72
CA GLN A 29 -1.54 -8.89 -7.21
C GLN A 29 -1.25 -9.61 -5.87
N PRO A 30 -2.17 -9.50 -4.90
CA PRO A 30 -2.10 -10.26 -3.65
C PRO A 30 -2.04 -11.76 -3.94
N LYS A 31 -1.28 -12.50 -3.12
CA LYS A 31 -1.22 -13.97 -3.19
C LYS A 31 -2.42 -14.63 -2.53
N SER A 32 -3.14 -13.91 -1.67
CA SER A 32 -4.36 -14.35 -1.00
C SER A 32 -5.57 -13.55 -1.49
N ALA A 33 -6.75 -14.17 -1.46
CA ALA A 33 -8.04 -13.50 -1.69
C ALA A 33 -8.67 -12.95 -0.40
N GLN A 34 -7.96 -13.01 0.73
CA GLN A 34 -8.45 -12.43 1.98
C GLN A 34 -8.43 -10.90 1.92
N GLU A 35 -9.41 -10.28 2.57
CA GLU A 35 -9.55 -8.84 2.66
C GLU A 35 -9.60 -8.38 4.13
N LEU A 36 -9.27 -7.12 4.36
CA LEU A 36 -9.35 -6.40 5.62
C LEU A 36 -10.29 -5.22 5.47
N GLU A 37 -11.15 -5.02 6.46
CA GLU A 37 -12.02 -3.85 6.54
C GLU A 37 -11.32 -2.73 7.29
N LEU A 38 -11.19 -1.58 6.64
CA LEU A 38 -10.73 -0.34 7.25
C LEU A 38 -11.93 0.35 7.88
N VAL A 39 -12.03 0.28 9.20
CA VAL A 39 -13.14 0.86 9.96
C VAL A 39 -12.78 2.25 10.47
N SER A 40 -13.74 3.17 10.37
CA SER A 40 -13.62 4.53 10.88
C SER A 40 -13.52 4.55 12.41
N PRO A 41 -12.49 5.17 13.01
CA PRO A 41 -12.42 5.31 14.47
C PRO A 41 -13.47 6.28 15.01
N MET A 42 -14.11 7.09 14.15
CA MET A 42 -15.11 8.09 14.56
C MET A 42 -16.54 7.57 14.48
N SER A 43 -16.86 6.78 13.45
CA SER A 43 -18.23 6.32 13.17
C SER A 43 -18.41 4.81 13.32
N GLU A 44 -17.34 4.04 13.51
CA GLU A 44 -17.34 2.57 13.53
C GLU A 44 -17.85 1.91 12.24
N GLU A 45 -18.03 2.69 11.17
CA GLU A 45 -18.44 2.19 9.86
C GLU A 45 -17.23 1.78 9.01
N VAL A 46 -17.43 0.80 8.12
CA VAL A 46 -16.43 0.38 7.14
C VAL A 46 -16.23 1.49 6.11
N ILE A 47 -15.02 2.04 6.06
CA ILE A 47 -14.60 3.03 5.06
C ILE A 47 -14.16 2.32 3.78
N PHE A 48 -13.40 1.22 3.91
CA PHE A 48 -12.74 0.62 2.77
C PHE A 48 -12.40 -0.87 2.95
N ARG A 49 -12.25 -1.63 1.86
CA ARG A 49 -11.81 -3.04 1.87
C ARG A 49 -10.49 -3.19 1.12
N LEU A 50 -9.46 -3.67 1.80
CA LEU A 50 -8.10 -3.81 1.26
C LEU A 50 -7.70 -5.29 1.24
N PRO A 51 -6.81 -5.71 0.32
CA PRO A 51 -6.25 -7.05 0.38
C PRO A 51 -5.47 -7.26 1.69
N SER A 52 -5.71 -8.40 2.32
CA SER A 52 -4.98 -8.88 3.48
C SER A 52 -3.67 -9.51 3.01
N ALA A 53 -2.53 -8.98 3.46
CA ALA A 53 -1.23 -9.50 3.08
C ALA A 53 -1.02 -10.90 3.68
N SER A 54 -0.71 -11.87 2.81
CA SER A 54 -0.28 -13.20 3.26
C SER A 54 1.20 -13.22 3.60
N ASN A 55 1.66 -14.27 4.27
CA ASN A 55 3.10 -14.49 4.51
C ASN A 55 3.91 -14.52 3.20
N GLU A 56 3.33 -15.00 2.11
CA GLU A 56 4.00 -15.05 0.80
C GLU A 56 4.20 -13.66 0.19
N ASP A 57 3.21 -12.77 0.35
CA ASP A 57 3.30 -11.37 -0.08
C ASP A 57 4.43 -10.66 0.69
N VAL A 58 4.45 -10.86 2.01
CA VAL A 58 5.46 -10.30 2.91
C VAL A 58 6.85 -10.83 2.55
N ASP A 59 7.01 -12.14 2.36
CA ASP A 59 8.27 -12.76 1.96
C ASP A 59 8.80 -12.21 0.64
N ALA A 60 7.92 -12.02 -0.36
CA ALA A 60 8.30 -11.46 -1.65
C ALA A 60 8.77 -10.00 -1.51
N ALA A 61 8.08 -9.20 -0.70
CA ALA A 61 8.46 -7.83 -0.40
C ALA A 61 9.82 -7.76 0.31
N VAL A 62 10.02 -8.57 1.36
CA VAL A 62 11.26 -8.60 2.14
C VAL A 62 12.44 -9.07 1.30
N LYS A 63 12.29 -10.14 0.51
CA LYS A 63 13.36 -10.64 -0.39
C LYS A 63 13.77 -9.58 -1.40
N THR A 64 12.82 -8.83 -1.94
CA THR A 64 13.10 -7.75 -2.88
C THR A 64 13.79 -6.58 -2.19
N ALA A 65 13.30 -6.15 -1.03
CA ALA A 65 13.91 -5.08 -0.26
C ALA A 65 15.36 -5.41 0.12
N ARG A 66 15.64 -6.65 0.52
CA ARG A 66 17.01 -7.15 0.78
C ARG A 66 17.89 -7.03 -0.46
N ARG A 67 17.43 -7.50 -1.62
CA ARG A 67 18.20 -7.38 -2.88
C ARG A 67 18.47 -5.92 -3.26
N ALA A 68 17.49 -5.04 -3.07
CA ALA A 68 17.66 -3.61 -3.34
C ALA A 68 18.70 -2.99 -2.39
N PHE A 69 18.69 -3.39 -1.12
CA PHE A 69 19.66 -2.93 -0.12
C PHE A 69 21.09 -3.41 -0.43
N ASP A 70 21.25 -4.70 -0.72
CA ASP A 70 22.57 -5.31 -0.97
C ASP A 70 23.13 -4.94 -2.36
N GLY A 71 22.26 -4.64 -3.32
CA GLY A 71 22.61 -4.59 -4.74
C GLY A 71 23.11 -3.23 -5.28
N VAL A 72 22.46 -2.09 -4.97
CA VAL A 72 22.73 -0.82 -5.71
C VAL A 72 22.06 0.45 -5.11
N PRO A 73 22.32 1.66 -5.65
CA PRO A 73 22.93 2.81 -4.95
C PRO A 73 22.08 3.48 -3.86
N TRP A 74 20.80 3.13 -3.67
CA TRP A 74 19.95 3.76 -2.66
C TRP A 74 20.57 3.61 -1.26
N ALA A 75 20.97 2.38 -0.90
CA ALA A 75 21.61 2.11 0.38
C ALA A 75 22.97 2.81 0.56
N ALA A 76 23.64 3.15 -0.55
CA ALA A 76 24.93 3.85 -0.58
C ALA A 76 24.79 5.34 -0.89
N THR A 77 23.57 5.87 -0.95
CA THR A 77 23.33 7.27 -1.31
C THR A 77 23.84 8.16 -0.16
N SER A 78 24.80 9.02 -0.48
CA SER A 78 25.41 9.92 0.49
C SER A 78 24.39 10.98 0.96
N ARG A 79 24.32 11.19 2.27
CA ARG A 79 23.56 12.26 2.92
C ARG A 79 24.26 13.61 2.70
N THR A 80 24.39 14.06 1.45
CA THR A 80 24.96 15.39 1.17
C THR A 80 23.83 16.40 1.25
N PHE A 81 23.83 17.19 2.33
CA PHE A 81 23.08 18.44 2.37
C PHE A 81 23.95 19.50 1.69
N SER A 82 23.45 20.10 0.60
CA SER A 82 24.02 21.31 -0.01
C SER A 82 23.56 22.55 0.73
#